data_AF-A0A954NL40-F1
#
_entry.id   AF-A0A954NL40-F1
#
_cell.length_a   1.000
_cell.length_b   1.000
_cell.length_c   1.000
_cell.angle_alpha   90.00
_cell.angle_beta   90.00
_cell.angle_gamma   90.00
#
_symmetry.space_group_name_H-M   'P 1'
#
loop_
_entity.id
_entity.type
_entity.pdbx_description
1 polymer ?
#
loop_
_entity_poly.entity_id
_entity_poly.type
_entity_poly.pdbx_seq_one_letter_code
_entity_poly.pdbx_strand_id
1 'polypeptide(L)'
;MDMTIMAKRLRQDWFRRYVDNPQSFRQGTRMPDAWPGEDDKSLLDDVLDGRKQTQIQAVWNYLSDGPRARTPAGVVTGSLELIPTFEPILYRNFIEGAGPRAIGVGYPEQLSLAFDANDLRLALIWQGAFIDASKHWVNRGSGFQGPAGQKVLQLPAGTTFAALADGDATWPGAPAKEQGFQFRGYRLSKEGRPTFRYSLGTTQVEDFPSVVVAGPKASLLRKFTVTADKPPSDLYLRAAVGSAIAPLDGGWYDVDGQLRVRIAGGTAVVRSSGGKQELIVHVEFQGAKAQISQEYDW
;
A
#
# COMPACT_ATOMS: atom_id res chain seq x y z
N MET A 1 6.15 3.95 -21.17
CA MET A 1 6.09 3.33 -22.51
C MET A 1 7.48 2.84 -22.81
N ASP A 2 7.64 1.54 -23.08
CA ASP A 2 8.93 0.97 -23.46
C ASP A 2 9.26 1.40 -24.89
N MET A 3 10.34 2.16 -25.07
CA MET A 3 10.76 2.68 -26.38
C MET A 3 11.57 1.66 -27.17
N THR A 4 12.08 0.60 -26.54
CA THR A 4 12.90 -0.43 -27.20
C THR A 4 12.11 -1.31 -28.17
N ILE A 5 10.78 -1.24 -28.13
CA ILE A 5 9.91 -1.87 -29.13
C ILE A 5 9.87 -1.10 -30.46
N MET A 6 10.36 0.14 -30.51
CA MET A 6 10.27 1.00 -31.70
C MET A 6 10.99 0.40 -32.90
N ALA A 7 12.17 -0.21 -32.69
CA ALA A 7 12.93 -0.85 -33.76
C ALA A 7 12.21 -2.05 -34.41
N LYS A 8 11.18 -2.62 -33.75
CA LYS A 8 10.32 -3.66 -34.34
C LYS A 8 9.26 -3.10 -35.28
N ARG A 9 8.91 -1.83 -35.15
CA ARG A 9 7.77 -1.19 -35.85
C ARG A 9 8.21 -0.14 -36.87
N LEU A 10 9.36 0.47 -36.66
CA LEU A 10 9.88 1.56 -37.47
C LEU A 10 11.09 1.08 -38.29
N ARG A 11 11.25 1.66 -39.48
CA ARG A 11 12.48 1.53 -40.26
C ARG A 11 13.50 2.56 -39.78
N GLN A 12 14.77 2.19 -39.73
CA GLN A 12 15.85 3.06 -39.27
C GLN A 12 15.87 4.42 -39.99
N ASP A 13 15.77 4.42 -41.32
CA ASP A 13 15.82 5.67 -42.09
C ASP A 13 14.61 6.57 -41.83
N TRP A 14 13.45 5.97 -41.57
CA TRP A 14 12.27 6.72 -41.17
C TRP A 14 12.47 7.36 -39.79
N PHE A 15 12.97 6.60 -38.83
CA PHE A 15 13.29 7.11 -37.49
C PHE A 15 14.28 8.27 -37.56
N ARG A 16 15.39 8.10 -38.29
CA ARG A 16 16.41 9.13 -38.47
C ARG A 16 15.81 10.43 -38.99
N ARG A 17 15.10 10.37 -40.13
CA ARG A 17 14.51 11.56 -40.74
C ARG A 17 13.49 12.24 -39.81
N TYR A 18 12.66 11.44 -39.13
CA TYR A 18 11.64 11.97 -38.23
C TYR A 18 12.25 12.64 -36.99
N VAL A 19 13.25 12.03 -36.37
CA VAL A 19 13.92 12.58 -35.18
C VAL A 19 14.80 13.78 -35.52
N ASP A 20 15.38 13.80 -36.72
CA ASP A 20 16.23 14.89 -37.22
C ASP A 20 15.47 16.20 -37.43
N ASN A 21 14.21 16.14 -37.87
CA ASN A 21 13.33 17.30 -38.03
C ASN A 21 11.85 16.90 -37.91
N PRO A 22 11.31 16.74 -36.69
CA PRO A 22 9.96 16.23 -36.49
C PRO A 22 8.86 17.19 -36.97
N GLN A 23 9.12 18.51 -36.93
CA GLN A 23 8.17 19.54 -37.34
C GLN A 23 7.90 19.50 -38.85
N SER A 24 8.89 19.10 -39.66
CA SER A 24 8.73 18.94 -41.12
C SER A 24 7.69 17.90 -41.51
N PHE A 25 7.49 16.86 -40.68
CA PHE A 25 6.50 15.81 -40.92
C PHE A 25 5.13 16.16 -40.36
N ARG A 26 5.09 16.90 -39.25
CA ARG A 26 3.85 17.34 -38.61
C ARG A 26 4.07 18.62 -37.82
N GLN A 27 3.62 19.73 -38.39
CA GLN A 27 3.65 21.03 -37.71
C GLN A 27 2.85 20.99 -36.40
N GLY A 28 3.46 21.48 -35.31
CA GLY A 28 2.86 21.47 -33.97
C GLY A 28 2.91 20.10 -33.29
N THR A 29 3.73 19.16 -33.76
CA THR A 29 3.97 17.90 -33.05
C THR A 29 4.58 18.17 -31.67
N ARG A 30 4.21 17.33 -30.69
CA ARG A 30 4.79 17.35 -29.33
C ARG A 30 6.19 16.75 -29.27
N MET A 31 6.65 16.10 -30.35
CA MET A 31 8.02 15.62 -30.42
C MET A 31 8.96 16.83 -30.43
N PRO A 32 9.86 16.97 -29.44
CA PRO A 32 10.79 18.08 -29.40
C PRO A 32 11.81 17.96 -30.53
N ASP A 33 12.28 19.12 -30.99
CA ASP A 33 13.45 19.19 -31.85
C ASP A 33 14.71 19.06 -30.98
N ALA A 34 15.11 17.82 -30.72
CA ALA A 34 16.22 17.50 -29.80
C ALA A 34 17.60 17.79 -30.40
N TRP A 35 17.69 17.93 -31.73
CA TRP A 35 18.90 18.30 -32.45
C TRP A 35 18.61 19.48 -33.39
N PRO A 36 18.32 20.67 -32.85
CA PRO A 36 17.96 21.82 -33.66
C PRO A 36 19.17 22.30 -34.48
N GLY A 37 18.94 22.65 -35.75
CA GLY A 37 19.97 23.16 -36.65
C GLY A 37 20.12 22.36 -37.96
N GLU A 38 20.74 22.98 -38.96
CA GLU A 38 20.93 22.41 -40.30
C GLU A 38 22.31 21.78 -40.53
N ASP A 39 23.33 22.20 -39.77
CA ASP A 39 24.64 21.58 -39.77
C ASP A 39 24.63 20.33 -38.88
N ASP A 40 25.49 19.32 -39.16
CA ASP A 40 25.63 18.06 -38.39
C ASP A 40 26.16 18.26 -36.94
N LYS A 41 25.71 19.32 -36.27
CA LYS A 41 26.11 19.76 -34.94
C LYS A 41 24.95 19.53 -33.98
N SER A 42 25.31 19.01 -32.81
CA SER A 42 24.42 18.82 -31.68
C SER A 42 24.65 19.91 -30.64
N LEU A 43 23.62 20.20 -29.84
CA LEU A 43 23.74 21.01 -28.63
C LEU A 43 24.51 20.28 -27.51
N LEU A 44 24.71 18.97 -27.65
CA LEU A 44 25.54 18.16 -26.77
C LEU A 44 26.91 17.94 -27.45
N ASP A 45 27.73 18.99 -27.48
CA ASP A 45 29.05 19.01 -28.13
C ASP A 45 30.06 18.03 -27.50
N ASP A 46 29.99 17.84 -26.18
CA ASP A 46 30.84 16.90 -25.44
C ASP A 46 30.50 15.41 -25.68
N VAL A 47 29.40 15.10 -26.37
CA VAL A 47 28.94 13.72 -26.60
C VAL A 47 29.15 13.33 -28.05
N LEU A 48 29.93 12.27 -28.32
CA LEU A 48 30.15 11.74 -29.68
C LEU A 48 30.62 12.83 -30.67
N ASP A 49 31.58 13.64 -30.23
CA ASP A 49 32.18 14.75 -30.99
C ASP A 49 31.17 15.84 -31.42
N GLY A 50 30.04 15.95 -30.71
CA GLY A 50 28.99 16.90 -31.04
C GLY A 50 28.29 16.62 -32.36
N ARG A 51 28.43 15.43 -32.95
CA ARG A 51 27.87 15.12 -34.27
C ARG A 51 26.43 14.62 -34.18
N LYS A 52 25.50 15.40 -34.73
CA LYS A 52 24.05 15.14 -34.72
C LYS A 52 23.73 13.73 -35.25
N GLN A 53 24.18 13.40 -36.46
CA GLN A 53 23.88 12.12 -37.09
C GLN A 53 24.48 10.94 -36.33
N THR A 54 25.65 11.12 -35.71
CA THR A 54 26.30 10.10 -34.89
C THR A 54 25.49 9.83 -33.61
N GLN A 55 25.02 10.89 -32.95
CA GLN A 55 24.17 10.78 -31.76
C GLN A 55 22.80 10.14 -32.08
N ILE A 56 22.14 10.55 -33.18
CA ILE A 56 20.88 9.92 -33.64
C ILE A 56 21.11 8.43 -33.92
N GLN A 57 22.26 8.07 -34.52
CA GLN A 57 22.62 6.66 -34.70
C GLN A 57 22.79 5.92 -33.39
N ALA A 58 23.47 6.51 -32.41
CA ALA A 58 23.68 5.87 -31.12
C ALA A 58 22.34 5.58 -30.42
N VAL A 59 21.39 6.52 -30.49
CA VAL A 59 20.01 6.31 -29.98
C VAL A 59 19.33 5.17 -30.74
N TRP A 60 19.42 5.11 -32.07
CA TRP A 60 18.85 4.01 -32.83
C TRP A 60 19.43 2.65 -32.44
N ASN A 61 20.76 2.56 -32.29
CA ASN A 61 21.43 1.32 -31.90
C ASN A 61 20.97 0.87 -30.52
N TYR A 62 20.90 1.82 -29.57
CA TYR A 62 20.37 1.59 -28.23
C TYR A 62 18.94 1.03 -28.27
N LEU A 63 18.03 1.66 -29.02
CA LEU A 63 16.65 1.20 -29.15
C LEU A 63 16.56 -0.17 -29.86
N SER A 64 17.50 -0.45 -30.77
CA SER A 64 17.57 -1.72 -31.52
C SER A 64 18.04 -2.89 -30.67
N ASP A 65 18.72 -2.65 -29.54
CA ASP A 65 19.10 -3.71 -28.61
C ASP A 65 17.89 -4.35 -27.91
N GLY A 66 16.70 -3.70 -27.96
CA GLY A 66 15.47 -4.30 -27.47
C GLY A 66 15.56 -4.63 -25.98
N PRO A 67 15.17 -5.86 -25.56
CA PRO A 67 15.31 -6.31 -24.18
C PRO A 67 16.75 -6.35 -23.64
N ARG A 68 17.76 -6.25 -24.51
CA ARG A 68 19.19 -6.23 -24.10
C ARG A 68 19.71 -4.82 -23.86
N ALA A 69 18.94 -3.78 -24.19
CA ALA A 69 19.34 -2.40 -23.98
C ALA A 69 19.52 -2.13 -22.47
N ARG A 70 20.68 -1.61 -22.08
CA ARG A 70 20.95 -1.25 -20.68
C ARG A 70 20.09 -0.06 -20.26
N THR A 71 19.65 0.03 -19.02
CA THR A 71 18.94 1.24 -18.55
C THR A 71 19.86 2.47 -18.68
N PRO A 72 19.44 3.59 -19.32
CA PRO A 72 20.30 4.75 -19.51
C PRO A 72 20.70 5.37 -18.17
N ALA A 73 21.89 5.94 -18.10
CA ALA A 73 22.32 6.74 -16.96
C ALA A 73 21.34 7.92 -16.76
N GLY A 74 20.94 8.19 -15.52
CA GLY A 74 19.92 9.20 -15.18
C GLY A 74 18.46 8.72 -15.23
N VAL A 75 18.19 7.52 -15.80
CA VAL A 75 16.89 6.84 -15.67
C VAL A 75 16.84 5.97 -14.41
N VAL A 76 18.01 5.51 -13.92
CA VAL A 76 18.12 4.85 -12.61
C VAL A 76 17.90 5.90 -11.54
N THR A 77 16.66 5.99 -11.07
CA THR A 77 16.29 6.82 -9.93
C THR A 77 16.80 6.14 -8.67
N GLY A 78 17.61 6.84 -7.86
CA GLY A 78 17.99 6.34 -6.55
C GLY A 78 16.74 5.99 -5.72
N SER A 79 16.89 5.05 -4.77
CA SER A 79 15.84 4.76 -3.79
C SER A 79 15.49 6.05 -3.03
N LEU A 80 14.20 6.31 -2.87
CA LEU A 80 13.66 7.34 -1.99
C LEU A 80 12.96 6.66 -0.83
N GLU A 81 13.74 5.91 -0.05
CA GLU A 81 13.25 5.27 1.16
C GLU A 81 12.74 6.33 2.15
N LEU A 82 11.49 6.17 2.57
CA LEU A 82 10.91 6.96 3.65
C LEU A 82 11.30 6.30 4.97
N ILE A 83 12.22 6.93 5.72
CA ILE A 83 12.72 6.41 6.98
C ILE A 83 12.05 7.16 8.14
N PRO A 84 11.14 6.55 8.90
CA PRO A 84 10.51 7.18 10.04
C PRO A 84 11.50 7.17 11.21
N THR A 85 12.33 8.20 11.34
CA THR A 85 13.36 8.23 12.40
C THR A 85 12.84 8.77 13.73
N PHE A 86 12.02 9.83 13.69
CA PHE A 86 11.60 10.56 14.89
C PHE A 86 10.09 10.59 15.07
N GLU A 87 9.35 10.56 13.97
CA GLU A 87 7.89 10.59 13.95
C GLU A 87 7.34 9.63 12.89
N PRO A 88 6.07 9.20 13.01
CA PRO A 88 5.45 8.37 12.00
C PRO A 88 5.36 9.08 10.65
N ILE A 89 5.68 8.35 9.58
CA ILE A 89 5.52 8.85 8.21
C ILE A 89 4.29 8.18 7.59
N LEU A 90 3.43 8.98 6.96
CA LEU A 90 2.29 8.48 6.20
C LEU A 90 2.62 8.44 4.71
N TYR A 91 2.31 7.32 4.07
CA TYR A 91 2.44 7.13 2.63
C TYR A 91 1.10 6.72 2.02
N ARG A 92 0.49 7.64 1.25
CA ARG A 92 -0.82 7.43 0.62
C ARG A 92 -0.64 7.16 -0.86
N ASN A 93 -0.68 5.89 -1.24
CA ASN A 93 -0.53 5.49 -2.64
C ASN A 93 -1.03 4.05 -2.87
N PHE A 94 -0.82 3.53 -4.08
CA PHE A 94 -1.05 2.12 -4.40
C PHE A 94 -0.04 1.24 -3.66
N ILE A 95 -0.48 0.54 -2.62
CA ILE A 95 0.38 -0.38 -1.85
C ILE A 95 0.01 -1.82 -2.20
N GLU A 96 1.00 -2.60 -2.62
CA GLU A 96 0.81 -4.01 -2.97
C GLU A 96 0.27 -4.77 -1.75
N GLY A 97 -0.82 -5.53 -1.90
CA GLY A 97 -1.50 -6.22 -0.78
C GLY A 97 -2.51 -5.38 0.02
N ALA A 98 -2.47 -4.04 -0.09
CA ALA A 98 -3.41 -3.14 0.60
C ALA A 98 -4.30 -2.30 -0.34
N GLY A 99 -4.02 -2.33 -1.65
CA GLY A 99 -4.91 -1.77 -2.67
C GLY A 99 -4.64 -0.30 -3.03
N PRO A 100 -5.47 0.27 -3.93
CA PRO A 100 -5.26 1.61 -4.51
C PRO A 100 -5.62 2.76 -3.57
N ARG A 101 -6.33 2.48 -2.47
CA ARG A 101 -6.70 3.45 -1.43
C ARG A 101 -5.95 3.18 -0.12
N ALA A 102 -4.75 2.64 -0.22
CA ALA A 102 -3.96 2.29 0.94
C ALA A 102 -3.35 3.52 1.62
N ILE A 103 -3.21 3.43 2.94
CA ILE A 103 -2.52 4.38 3.78
C ILE A 103 -1.46 3.59 4.54
N GLY A 104 -0.22 3.69 4.06
CA GLY A 104 0.95 3.18 4.76
C GLY A 104 1.29 4.09 5.94
N VAL A 105 1.64 3.50 7.08
CA VAL A 105 2.12 4.22 8.27
C VAL A 105 3.39 3.52 8.72
N GLY A 106 4.52 4.22 8.63
CA GLY A 106 5.80 3.75 9.15
C GLY A 106 6.07 4.40 10.49
N TYR A 107 6.37 3.60 11.51
CA TYR A 107 6.63 4.09 12.86
C TYR A 107 8.15 4.07 13.20
N PRO A 108 8.63 4.99 14.06
CA PRO A 108 10.02 5.01 14.52
C PRO A 108 10.50 3.73 15.20
N GLU A 109 9.59 2.95 15.76
CA GLU A 109 9.87 1.67 16.38
C GLU A 109 10.12 0.51 15.39
N GLN A 110 10.41 0.83 14.11
CA GLN A 110 10.67 -0.13 13.03
C GLN A 110 9.53 -1.12 12.79
N LEU A 111 8.30 -0.69 13.07
CA LEU A 111 7.09 -1.37 12.63
C LEU A 111 6.35 -0.48 11.65
N SER A 112 5.67 -1.12 10.72
CA SER A 112 4.88 -0.43 9.72
C SER A 112 3.59 -1.18 9.45
N LEU A 113 2.58 -0.46 8.98
CA LEU A 113 1.31 -1.03 8.57
C LEU A 113 0.80 -0.40 7.28
N ALA A 114 -0.14 -1.08 6.63
CA ALA A 114 -0.93 -0.52 5.55
C ALA A 114 -2.42 -0.72 5.85
N PHE A 115 -3.14 0.40 5.97
CA PHE A 115 -4.59 0.42 6.12
C PHE A 115 -5.24 0.55 4.74
N ASP A 116 -6.15 -0.37 4.41
CA ASP A 116 -6.96 -0.31 3.21
C ASP A 116 -8.22 0.52 3.49
N ALA A 117 -8.24 1.76 2.97
CA ALA A 117 -9.38 2.67 3.15
C ALA A 117 -10.58 2.35 2.23
N ASN A 118 -10.47 1.36 1.34
CA ASN A 118 -11.59 0.88 0.55
C ASN A 118 -12.44 -0.11 1.35
N ASP A 119 -11.80 -1.09 1.98
CA ASP A 119 -12.49 -2.12 2.79
C ASP A 119 -12.43 -1.88 4.31
N LEU A 120 -11.80 -0.78 4.75
CA LEU A 120 -11.69 -0.37 6.15
C LEU A 120 -11.09 -1.45 7.04
N ARG A 121 -9.93 -1.93 6.61
CA ARG A 121 -9.19 -3.00 7.28
C ARG A 121 -7.72 -2.68 7.38
N LEU A 122 -7.09 -3.23 8.41
CA LEU A 122 -5.63 -3.35 8.42
C LEU A 122 -5.27 -4.48 7.46
N ALA A 123 -4.58 -4.15 6.37
CA ALA A 123 -4.28 -5.11 5.31
C ALA A 123 -2.90 -5.75 5.48
N LEU A 124 -1.91 -4.96 5.91
CA LEU A 124 -0.53 -5.41 6.10
C LEU A 124 0.06 -4.88 7.41
N ILE A 125 0.97 -5.66 7.97
CA ILE A 125 1.92 -5.26 9.01
C ILE A 125 3.30 -5.84 8.67
N TRP A 126 4.37 -5.09 8.93
CA TRP A 126 5.74 -5.55 8.67
C TRP A 126 6.78 -4.86 9.57
N GLN A 127 7.99 -5.39 9.59
CA GLN A 127 9.10 -4.93 10.44
C GLN A 127 10.25 -4.35 9.60
N GLY A 128 11.02 -3.42 10.15
CA GLY A 128 12.16 -2.79 9.51
C GLY A 128 11.78 -1.66 8.57
N ALA A 129 12.42 -1.62 7.40
CA ALA A 129 12.27 -0.57 6.41
C ALA A 129 10.79 -0.33 6.03
N PHE A 130 10.39 0.94 5.94
CA PHE A 130 8.99 1.29 5.71
C PHE A 130 8.62 1.10 4.24
N ILE A 131 8.97 2.05 3.37
CA ILE A 131 8.60 2.00 1.96
C ILE A 131 9.53 2.87 1.10
N ASP A 132 9.83 2.43 -0.12
CA ASP A 132 10.50 3.25 -1.12
C ASP A 132 9.47 4.05 -1.94
N ALA A 133 9.48 5.37 -1.80
CA ALA A 133 8.54 6.24 -2.50
C ALA A 133 8.94 6.52 -3.95
N SER A 134 10.16 6.14 -4.38
CA SER A 134 10.71 6.43 -5.69
C SER A 134 9.76 6.05 -6.83
N LYS A 135 9.09 4.89 -6.67
CA LYS A 135 8.15 4.36 -7.64
C LYS A 135 7.01 5.30 -7.99
N HIS A 136 6.51 6.08 -7.04
CA HIS A 136 5.36 6.97 -7.26
C HIS A 136 5.71 8.45 -7.26
N TRP A 137 6.86 8.83 -6.69
CA TRP A 137 7.26 10.24 -6.56
C TRP A 137 8.24 10.66 -7.64
N VAL A 138 8.89 9.71 -8.32
CA VAL A 138 9.71 10.02 -9.48
C VAL A 138 8.93 9.73 -10.76
N ASN A 139 8.78 10.77 -11.59
CA ASN A 139 7.99 10.74 -12.82
C ASN A 139 6.51 10.34 -12.58
N ARG A 140 5.83 9.83 -13.62
CA ARG A 140 4.41 9.43 -13.56
C ARG A 140 4.21 8.02 -13.00
N GLY A 141 5.00 7.67 -11.99
CA GLY A 141 5.06 6.37 -11.35
C GLY A 141 3.78 5.53 -11.39
N SER A 142 3.84 4.35 -12.00
CA SER A 142 2.69 3.46 -12.18
C SER A 142 2.89 2.13 -11.46
N GLY A 143 1.79 1.55 -10.96
CA GLY A 143 1.77 0.22 -10.36
C GLY A 143 1.58 0.29 -8.85
N PHE A 144 1.95 -0.79 -8.17
CA PHE A 144 1.88 -0.90 -6.71
C PHE A 144 3.29 -0.93 -6.12
N GLN A 145 3.48 -0.27 -4.99
CA GLN A 145 4.71 -0.33 -4.21
C GLN A 145 4.52 -1.28 -3.02
N GLY A 146 5.37 -2.30 -2.90
CA GLY A 146 5.36 -3.21 -1.77
C GLY A 146 6.13 -2.66 -0.56
N PRO A 147 5.97 -3.29 0.62
CA PRO A 147 6.81 -3.03 1.79
C PRO A 147 8.30 -3.16 1.47
N ALA A 148 9.12 -2.26 2.00
CA ALA A 148 10.59 -2.35 1.86
C ALA A 148 11.23 -3.25 2.94
N GLY A 149 10.50 -3.52 4.02
CA GLY A 149 10.98 -4.27 5.17
C GLY A 149 10.81 -5.78 5.06
N GLN A 150 10.86 -6.43 6.21
CA GLN A 150 10.83 -7.88 6.36
C GLN A 150 9.64 -8.31 7.21
N LYS A 151 9.45 -9.64 7.34
CA LYS A 151 8.32 -10.23 8.08
C LYS A 151 6.98 -9.58 7.72
N VAL A 152 6.72 -9.46 6.43
CA VAL A 152 5.46 -8.91 5.93
C VAL A 152 4.36 -9.93 6.18
N LEU A 153 3.40 -9.57 7.02
CA LEU A 153 2.19 -10.34 7.23
C LEU A 153 1.01 -9.70 6.51
N GLN A 154 0.26 -10.55 5.78
CA GLN A 154 -1.04 -10.19 5.24
C GLN A 154 -2.12 -10.52 6.26
N LEU A 155 -2.97 -9.55 6.56
CA LEU A 155 -4.10 -9.69 7.46
C LEU A 155 -5.40 -9.98 6.69
N PRO A 156 -6.45 -10.49 7.38
CA PRO A 156 -7.66 -10.96 6.72
C PRO A 156 -8.29 -9.97 5.75
N ALA A 157 -8.72 -10.45 4.58
CA ALA A 157 -9.41 -9.66 3.56
C ALA A 157 -10.89 -9.47 3.88
N GLY A 158 -11.46 -8.30 3.54
CA GLY A 158 -12.83 -7.89 3.89
C GLY A 158 -12.88 -7.00 5.13
N THR A 159 -14.08 -6.49 5.45
CA THR A 159 -14.31 -5.51 6.51
C THR A 159 -13.83 -6.00 7.88
N THR A 160 -13.33 -5.07 8.71
CA THR A 160 -12.91 -5.34 10.10
C THR A 160 -14.10 -5.70 10.99
N PHE A 161 -15.23 -5.00 10.79
CA PHE A 161 -16.48 -5.19 11.54
C PHE A 161 -17.60 -5.67 10.62
N ALA A 162 -18.57 -6.38 11.19
CA ALA A 162 -19.80 -6.76 10.51
C ALA A 162 -20.93 -6.92 11.52
N ALA A 163 -22.16 -6.62 11.09
CA ALA A 163 -23.36 -7.08 11.76
C ALA A 163 -23.61 -8.53 11.34
N LEU A 164 -23.70 -9.46 12.29
CA LEU A 164 -23.94 -10.88 12.03
C LEU A 164 -25.25 -11.31 12.68
N ALA A 165 -26.15 -11.90 11.90
CA ALA A 165 -27.45 -12.35 12.40
C ALA A 165 -27.33 -13.34 13.59
N ASP A 166 -26.26 -14.15 13.57
CA ASP A 166 -25.88 -15.05 14.64
C ASP A 166 -24.37 -15.35 14.59
N GLY A 167 -23.89 -16.12 15.57
CA GLY A 167 -22.49 -16.52 15.70
C GLY A 167 -21.97 -17.47 14.62
N ASP A 168 -22.82 -17.99 13.73
CA ASP A 168 -22.46 -18.92 12.65
C ASP A 168 -22.55 -18.28 11.25
N ALA A 169 -23.16 -17.09 11.15
CA ALA A 169 -23.29 -16.35 9.90
C ALA A 169 -21.92 -16.09 9.23
N THR A 170 -21.86 -16.36 7.92
CA THR A 170 -20.66 -16.12 7.10
C THR A 170 -20.28 -14.65 7.11
N TRP A 171 -18.98 -14.35 7.21
CA TRP A 171 -18.52 -12.96 7.18
C TRP A 171 -18.88 -12.31 5.82
N PRO A 172 -19.48 -11.10 5.81
CA PRO A 172 -19.87 -10.46 4.56
C PRO A 172 -18.69 -10.23 3.60
N GLY A 173 -18.82 -10.73 2.37
CA GLY A 173 -17.79 -10.64 1.34
C GLY A 173 -17.95 -9.47 0.36
N ALA A 174 -19.06 -8.73 0.42
CA ALA A 174 -19.29 -7.58 -0.46
C ALA A 174 -18.31 -6.43 -0.16
N PRO A 175 -18.03 -5.50 -1.09
CA PRO A 175 -17.22 -4.32 -0.80
C PRO A 175 -17.79 -3.52 0.38
N ALA A 176 -16.93 -2.93 1.23
CA ALA A 176 -17.39 -2.25 2.44
C ALA A 176 -18.45 -1.17 2.18
N LYS A 177 -18.32 -0.43 1.06
CA LYS A 177 -19.28 0.60 0.66
C LYS A 177 -20.69 0.04 0.45
N GLU A 178 -20.83 -1.15 -0.12
CA GLU A 178 -22.11 -1.82 -0.36
C GLU A 178 -22.73 -2.34 0.94
N GLN A 179 -21.88 -2.64 1.94
CA GLN A 179 -22.30 -2.97 3.30
C GLN A 179 -22.66 -1.73 4.14
N GLY A 180 -22.67 -0.53 3.55
CA GLY A 180 -23.03 0.71 4.25
C GLY A 180 -21.89 1.35 5.04
N PHE A 181 -20.65 0.89 4.86
CA PHE A 181 -19.51 1.54 5.47
C PHE A 181 -19.14 2.86 4.77
N GLN A 182 -18.65 3.82 5.56
CA GLN A 182 -18.12 5.09 5.07
C GLN A 182 -16.81 5.44 5.77
N PHE A 183 -15.75 5.64 4.99
CA PHE A 183 -14.50 6.18 5.52
C PHE A 183 -14.68 7.67 5.88
N ARG A 184 -14.34 8.04 7.12
CA ARG A 184 -14.43 9.42 7.66
C ARG A 184 -13.06 10.10 7.75
N GLY A 185 -12.05 9.52 7.10
CA GLY A 185 -10.66 10.00 7.14
C GLY A 185 -9.93 9.54 8.40
N TYR A 186 -8.85 10.23 8.74
CA TYR A 186 -8.08 9.99 9.96
C TYR A 186 -7.69 11.31 10.62
N ARG A 187 -7.38 11.25 11.92
CA ARG A 187 -6.81 12.38 12.68
C ARG A 187 -5.41 11.98 13.14
N LEU A 188 -4.47 12.91 13.12
CA LEU A 188 -3.13 12.69 13.67
C LEU A 188 -3.10 13.15 15.14
N SER A 189 -2.44 12.36 16.00
CA SER A 189 -2.07 12.81 17.34
C SER A 189 -0.97 13.88 17.28
N LYS A 190 -0.58 14.43 18.45
CA LYS A 190 0.55 15.38 18.51
C LYS A 190 1.86 14.74 18.06
N GLU A 191 1.98 13.43 18.21
CA GLU A 191 3.11 12.59 17.83
C GLU A 191 2.95 12.01 16.41
N GLY A 192 2.02 12.53 15.61
CA GLY A 192 1.83 12.10 14.22
C GLY A 192 1.16 10.73 14.03
N ARG A 193 0.68 10.07 15.09
CA ARG A 193 0.04 8.75 14.97
C ARG A 193 -1.40 8.87 14.47
N PRO A 194 -1.81 8.13 13.43
CA PRO A 194 -3.16 8.23 12.89
C PRO A 194 -4.19 7.44 13.71
N THR A 195 -5.33 8.07 13.97
CA THR A 195 -6.59 7.41 14.32
C THR A 195 -7.47 7.37 13.09
N PHE A 196 -7.68 6.18 12.52
CA PHE A 196 -8.59 5.97 11.39
C PHE A 196 -10.04 6.04 11.89
N ARG A 197 -10.90 6.72 11.13
CA ARG A 197 -12.30 6.91 11.49
C ARG A 197 -13.19 6.43 10.38
N TYR A 198 -14.18 5.64 10.70
CA TYR A 198 -15.17 5.15 9.77
C TYR A 198 -16.50 4.86 10.47
N SER A 199 -17.56 4.67 9.70
CA SER A 199 -18.89 4.38 10.24
C SER A 199 -19.55 3.22 9.51
N LEU A 200 -20.32 2.42 10.24
CA LEU A 200 -21.26 1.43 9.71
C LEU A 200 -22.67 1.89 10.12
N GLY A 201 -23.44 2.42 9.16
CA GLY A 201 -24.71 3.07 9.48
C GLY A 201 -24.50 4.24 10.46
N THR A 202 -25.16 4.18 11.62
CA THR A 202 -25.03 5.18 12.70
C THR A 202 -23.87 4.91 13.65
N THR A 203 -23.32 3.69 13.68
CA THR A 203 -22.20 3.31 14.54
C THR A 203 -20.90 3.92 14.01
N GLN A 204 -20.19 4.64 14.87
CA GLN A 204 -18.88 5.21 14.58
C GLN A 204 -17.78 4.32 15.15
N VAL A 205 -16.67 4.20 14.41
CA VAL A 205 -15.49 3.47 14.82
C VAL A 205 -14.28 4.38 14.69
N GLU A 206 -13.53 4.50 15.77
CA GLU A 206 -12.17 5.02 15.79
C GLU A 206 -11.20 3.85 16.00
N ASP A 207 -10.25 3.69 15.08
CA ASP A 207 -9.22 2.64 15.08
C ASP A 207 -7.85 3.31 15.21
N PHE A 208 -7.24 3.14 16.37
CA PHE A 208 -5.95 3.73 16.72
C PHE A 208 -4.86 2.65 16.81
N PRO A 209 -4.09 2.43 15.73
CA PRO A 209 -2.90 1.60 15.78
C PRO A 209 -1.72 2.34 16.42
N SER A 210 -0.98 1.61 17.25
CA SER A 210 0.19 2.07 17.98
C SER A 210 1.18 0.92 18.16
N VAL A 211 2.47 1.25 18.31
CA VAL A 211 3.50 0.25 18.60
C VAL A 211 3.71 0.17 20.10
N VAL A 212 3.79 -1.06 20.62
CA VAL A 212 4.15 -1.33 22.01
C VAL A 212 5.51 -2.02 22.01
N VAL A 213 6.46 -1.47 22.76
CA VAL A 213 7.81 -2.02 22.89
C VAL A 213 7.94 -2.69 24.25
N ALA A 214 8.29 -3.97 24.25
CA ALA A 214 8.55 -4.76 25.46
C ALA A 214 9.93 -5.43 25.33
N GLY A 215 10.96 -4.75 25.84
CA GLY A 215 12.35 -5.19 25.69
C GLY A 215 12.78 -5.15 24.21
N PRO A 216 13.34 -6.25 23.64
CA PRO A 216 13.76 -6.29 22.25
C PRO A 216 12.60 -6.55 21.26
N LYS A 217 11.38 -6.77 21.75
CA LYS A 217 10.21 -7.08 20.92
C LYS A 217 9.30 -5.86 20.80
N ALA A 218 8.82 -5.63 19.59
CA ALA A 218 7.76 -4.67 19.31
C ALA A 218 6.52 -5.42 18.81
N SER A 219 5.35 -5.06 19.34
CA SER A 219 4.04 -5.55 18.90
C SER A 219 3.22 -4.38 18.36
N LEU A 220 2.26 -4.67 17.48
CA LEU A 220 1.28 -3.68 17.04
C LEU A 220 0.03 -3.80 17.89
N LEU A 221 -0.38 -2.72 18.54
CA LEU A 221 -1.61 -2.62 19.31
C LEU A 221 -2.60 -1.70 18.59
N ARG A 222 -3.73 -2.26 18.16
CA ARG A 222 -4.91 -1.51 17.71
C ARG A 222 -5.86 -1.32 18.88
N LYS A 223 -6.29 -0.07 19.11
CA LYS A 223 -7.35 0.26 20.05
C LYS A 223 -8.55 0.76 19.26
N PHE A 224 -9.66 0.05 19.39
CA PHE A 224 -10.94 0.44 18.82
C PHE A 224 -11.77 1.17 19.87
N THR A 225 -12.33 2.31 19.50
CA THR A 225 -13.43 2.94 20.23
C THR A 225 -14.64 2.96 19.31
N VAL A 226 -15.70 2.26 19.72
CA VAL A 226 -16.95 2.19 18.96
C VAL A 226 -18.01 2.96 19.71
N THR A 227 -18.72 3.85 19.02
CA THR A 227 -19.82 4.62 19.63
C THR A 227 -21.09 4.50 18.80
N ALA A 228 -22.23 4.39 19.49
CA ALA A 228 -23.55 4.31 18.87
C ALA A 228 -24.62 4.80 19.85
N ASP A 229 -25.51 5.68 19.40
CA ASP A 229 -26.65 6.16 20.21
C ASP A 229 -27.62 5.01 20.55
N LYS A 230 -27.74 4.06 19.62
CA LYS A 230 -28.46 2.80 19.80
C LYS A 230 -27.48 1.66 19.51
N PRO A 231 -26.81 1.12 20.56
CA PRO A 231 -25.86 0.04 20.41
C PRO A 231 -26.45 -1.18 19.69
N PRO A 232 -25.84 -1.65 18.58
CA PRO A 232 -26.22 -2.91 17.97
C PRO A 232 -25.80 -4.08 18.86
N SER A 233 -26.69 -5.08 19.02
CA SER A 233 -26.39 -6.31 19.76
C SER A 233 -25.65 -7.35 18.91
N ASP A 234 -25.56 -7.14 17.61
CA ASP A 234 -25.12 -8.09 16.58
C ASP A 234 -23.82 -7.64 15.90
N LEU A 235 -23.10 -6.68 16.49
CA LEU A 235 -21.84 -6.19 15.94
C LEU A 235 -20.67 -7.05 16.41
N TYR A 236 -19.88 -7.52 15.45
CA TYR A 236 -18.69 -8.32 15.68
C TYR A 236 -17.46 -7.69 15.01
N LEU A 237 -16.31 -7.89 15.64
CA LEU A 237 -14.97 -7.66 15.08
C LEU A 237 -14.42 -9.01 14.60
N ARG A 238 -13.91 -9.09 13.37
CA ARG A 238 -13.12 -10.25 12.92
C ARG A 238 -11.65 -9.99 13.19
N ALA A 239 -11.17 -10.54 14.30
CA ALA A 239 -9.82 -10.32 14.78
C ALA A 239 -8.78 -11.11 13.96
N ALA A 240 -9.05 -12.36 13.60
CA ALA A 240 -8.13 -13.18 12.82
C ALA A 240 -8.88 -14.19 11.93
N VAL A 241 -8.20 -14.63 10.88
CA VAL A 241 -8.63 -15.73 10.02
C VAL A 241 -7.41 -16.59 9.73
N GLY A 242 -7.53 -17.90 9.92
CA GLY A 242 -6.44 -18.86 9.72
C GLY A 242 -6.96 -20.24 9.34
N SER A 243 -6.05 -21.14 9.01
CA SER A 243 -6.39 -22.56 8.83
C SER A 243 -6.62 -23.23 10.19
N ALA A 244 -5.85 -22.83 11.20
CA ALA A 244 -5.99 -23.21 12.59
C ALA A 244 -5.77 -22.01 13.52
N ILE A 245 -6.64 -21.86 14.52
CA ILE A 245 -6.56 -20.85 15.57
C ILE A 245 -6.67 -21.57 16.92
N ALA A 246 -5.61 -21.50 17.73
CA ALA A 246 -5.55 -22.15 19.04
C ALA A 246 -5.45 -21.11 20.16
N PRO A 247 -6.26 -21.21 21.23
CA PRO A 247 -6.08 -20.35 22.40
C PRO A 247 -4.76 -20.66 23.11
N LEU A 248 -4.16 -19.62 23.68
CA LEU A 248 -2.94 -19.64 24.49
C LEU A 248 -3.20 -18.94 25.83
N ASP A 249 -2.24 -19.02 26.75
CA ASP A 249 -2.30 -18.32 28.03
C ASP A 249 -2.36 -16.79 27.87
N GLY A 250 -2.97 -16.12 28.85
CA GLY A 250 -2.99 -14.65 28.91
C GLY A 250 -3.85 -13.96 27.84
N GLY A 251 -4.83 -14.67 27.26
CA GLY A 251 -5.75 -14.15 26.26
C GLY A 251 -5.16 -14.06 24.84
N TRP A 252 -4.03 -14.73 24.62
CA TRP A 252 -3.43 -14.87 23.29
C TRP A 252 -4.08 -15.99 22.49
N TYR A 253 -4.02 -15.88 21.17
CA TYR A 253 -4.41 -16.90 20.22
C TYR A 253 -3.27 -17.07 19.22
N ASP A 254 -2.84 -18.30 18.98
CA ASP A 254 -1.95 -18.65 17.88
C ASP A 254 -2.76 -18.80 16.59
N VAL A 255 -2.30 -18.17 15.51
CA VAL A 255 -2.92 -18.21 14.19
C VAL A 255 -1.90 -18.81 13.23
N ASP A 256 -2.14 -20.05 12.81
CA ASP A 256 -1.30 -20.82 11.88
C ASP A 256 0.19 -20.93 12.29
N GLY A 257 0.55 -20.76 13.56
CA GLY A 257 1.95 -20.71 14.03
C GLY A 257 2.76 -19.51 13.53
N GLN A 258 2.11 -18.52 12.91
CA GLN A 258 2.77 -17.37 12.26
C GLN A 258 2.49 -16.05 12.95
N LEU A 259 1.33 -15.92 13.58
CA LEU A 259 0.86 -14.69 14.20
C LEU A 259 0.21 -15.04 15.54
N ARG A 260 0.57 -14.29 16.58
CA ARG A 260 -0.17 -14.31 17.83
C ARG A 260 -1.04 -13.07 17.93
N VAL A 261 -2.30 -13.27 18.30
CA VAL A 261 -3.28 -12.19 18.49
C VAL A 261 -3.80 -12.20 19.91
N ARG A 262 -3.78 -11.05 20.59
CA ARG A 262 -4.42 -10.89 21.91
C ARG A 262 -5.59 -9.93 21.81
N ILE A 263 -6.70 -10.31 22.45
CA ILE A 263 -7.92 -9.51 22.48
C ILE A 263 -8.25 -9.13 23.92
N ALA A 264 -8.68 -7.89 24.14
CA ALA A 264 -9.36 -7.46 25.36
C ALA A 264 -10.54 -6.56 25.03
N GLY A 265 -11.59 -6.56 25.87
CA GLY A 265 -12.74 -5.67 25.73
C GLY A 265 -13.95 -6.23 24.97
N GLY A 266 -14.20 -7.53 25.07
CA GLY A 266 -15.39 -8.21 24.53
C GLY A 266 -15.24 -9.73 24.62
N THR A 267 -16.28 -10.47 24.21
CA THR A 267 -16.25 -11.93 24.20
C THR A 267 -15.69 -12.46 22.89
N ALA A 268 -14.51 -13.09 22.94
CA ALA A 268 -13.83 -13.69 21.80
C ALA A 268 -14.23 -15.16 21.61
N VAL A 269 -14.52 -15.56 20.36
CA VAL A 269 -14.93 -16.91 19.98
C VAL A 269 -14.16 -17.34 18.74
N VAL A 270 -13.59 -18.54 18.77
CA VAL A 270 -13.05 -19.21 17.58
C VAL A 270 -14.15 -20.06 16.97
N ARG A 271 -14.44 -19.84 15.69
CA ARG A 271 -15.45 -20.60 14.93
C ARG A 271 -14.91 -21.10 13.60
N SER A 272 -15.56 -22.11 13.04
CA SER A 272 -15.26 -22.57 11.68
C SER A 272 -16.23 -21.93 10.68
N SER A 273 -15.70 -21.35 9.60
CA SER A 273 -16.48 -20.67 8.57
C SER A 273 -15.75 -20.77 7.22
N GLY A 274 -16.46 -21.19 6.17
CA GLY A 274 -15.91 -21.24 4.81
C GLY A 274 -14.63 -22.08 4.66
N GLY A 275 -14.49 -23.18 5.43
CA GLY A 275 -13.31 -24.04 5.40
C GLY A 275 -12.07 -23.47 6.11
N LYS A 276 -12.23 -22.37 6.85
CA LYS A 276 -11.19 -21.76 7.70
C LYS A 276 -11.71 -21.58 9.12
N GLN A 277 -10.83 -21.17 10.03
CA GLN A 277 -11.20 -20.70 11.34
C GLN A 277 -11.16 -19.16 11.39
N GLU A 278 -12.12 -18.59 12.11
CA GLU A 278 -12.20 -17.15 12.38
C GLU A 278 -12.18 -16.92 13.89
N LEU A 279 -11.35 -15.98 14.35
CA LEU A 279 -11.46 -15.41 15.68
C LEU A 279 -12.35 -14.17 15.57
N ILE A 280 -13.57 -14.26 16.09
CA ILE A 280 -14.53 -13.15 16.14
C ILE A 280 -14.69 -12.66 17.57
N VAL A 281 -14.98 -11.37 17.73
CA VAL A 281 -15.17 -10.73 19.03
C VAL A 281 -16.50 -10.03 19.01
N HIS A 282 -17.40 -10.42 19.90
CA HIS A 282 -18.65 -9.69 20.11
C HIS A 282 -18.37 -8.34 20.73
N VAL A 283 -18.90 -7.27 20.13
CA VAL A 283 -18.66 -5.89 20.59
C VAL A 283 -19.62 -5.59 21.75
N GLU A 284 -19.06 -5.53 22.95
CA GLU A 284 -19.83 -5.26 24.18
C GLU A 284 -19.86 -3.77 24.50
N PHE A 285 -21.04 -3.17 24.41
CA PHE A 285 -21.25 -1.75 24.73
C PHE A 285 -21.54 -1.53 26.22
N GLN A 286 -20.87 -0.52 26.79
CA GLN A 286 -21.18 0.06 28.09
C GLN A 286 -21.86 1.41 27.87
N GLY A 287 -23.19 1.42 27.92
CA GLY A 287 -23.98 2.57 27.46
C GLY A 287 -23.81 2.77 25.95
N ALA A 288 -23.44 3.97 25.51
CA ALA A 288 -23.28 4.31 24.09
C ALA A 288 -21.88 4.02 23.51
N LYS A 289 -20.99 3.35 24.27
CA LYS A 289 -19.57 3.19 23.90
C LYS A 289 -19.07 1.77 24.17
N ALA A 290 -18.28 1.23 23.26
CA ALA A 290 -17.49 0.00 23.45
C ALA A 290 -16.00 0.29 23.22
N GLN A 291 -15.13 -0.47 23.87
CA GLN A 291 -13.68 -0.38 23.69
C GLN A 291 -13.09 -1.78 23.56
N ILE A 292 -12.37 -2.02 22.48
CA ILE A 292 -11.69 -3.29 22.21
C ILE A 292 -10.22 -2.98 21.92
N SER A 293 -9.31 -3.78 22.46
CA SER A 293 -7.92 -3.76 22.01
C SER A 293 -7.53 -5.09 21.37
N GLN A 294 -6.77 -4.99 20.29
CA GLN A 294 -6.22 -6.10 19.55
C GLN A 294 -4.72 -5.91 19.37
N GLU A 295 -3.94 -6.86 19.85
CA GLU A 295 -2.48 -6.85 19.75
C GLU A 295 -1.98 -7.95 18.83
N TYR A 296 -0.96 -7.66 18.03
CA TYR A 296 -0.33 -8.55 17.06
C TYR A 296 1.16 -8.71 17.38
N ASP A 297 1.64 -9.96 17.43
CA ASP A 297 3.05 -10.33 17.66
C ASP A 297 3.49 -11.39 16.62
N TRP A 298 4.58 -11.10 15.88
CA TRP A 298 5.09 -11.91 14.76
C TRP A 298 6.61 -11.77 14.48
#